data_AF-A0A1S2IV95-F1
#
_entry.id   AF-A0A1S2IV95-F1
#
_cell.length_a   1.000
_cell.length_b   1.000
_cell.length_c   1.000
_cell.angle_alpha   90.00
_cell.angle_beta   90.00
_cell.angle_gamma   90.00
#
_symmetry.space_group_name_H-M   'P 1'
#
loop_
_entity.id
_entity.type
_entity.pdbx_description
1 polymer ?
#
loop_
_entity_poly.entity_id
_entity_poly.type
_entity_poly.pdbx_seq_one_letter_code
_entity_poly.pdbx_strand_id
1 'polypeptide(L)'
;MQVTLQREDWEHIARLVQRVVPATSQSLDDAYEWDEDEGPDVEWIEARQRGLADARALSDRLTAAVAVATGEAAPRQARAAATGEA
;
A
#
# COMPACT_ATOMS: atom_id res chain seq x y z
N MET A 1 -4.40 -20.54 -16.92
CA MET A 1 -4.11 -19.40 -17.81
C MET A 1 -3.13 -18.50 -17.08
N GLN A 2 -1.91 -18.35 -17.59
CA GLN A 2 -0.86 -17.58 -16.93
C GLN A 2 -0.75 -16.26 -17.69
N VAL A 3 -1.08 -15.14 -17.04
CA VAL A 3 -0.95 -13.81 -17.65
C VAL A 3 0.47 -13.33 -17.41
N THR A 4 1.24 -13.18 -18.48
CA THR A 4 2.57 -12.57 -18.45
C THR A 4 2.44 -11.09 -18.79
N LEU A 5 2.65 -10.24 -17.80
CA LEU A 5 2.73 -8.78 -17.97
C LEU A 5 4.12 -8.38 -18.47
N GLN A 6 4.20 -7.34 -19.30
CA GLN A 6 5.47 -6.77 -19.70
C GLN A 6 6.09 -5.98 -18.53
N ARG A 7 7.40 -5.73 -18.58
CA ARG A 7 8.10 -4.93 -17.55
C ARG A 7 7.47 -3.54 -17.35
N GLU A 8 7.09 -2.89 -18.45
CA GLU A 8 6.44 -1.57 -18.42
C GLU A 8 5.10 -1.59 -17.70
N ASP A 9 4.32 -2.67 -17.84
CA ASP A 9 3.06 -2.85 -17.14
C ASP A 9 3.29 -2.99 -15.63
N TRP A 10 4.29 -3.79 -15.23
CA TRP A 10 4.68 -3.94 -13.82
C TRP A 10 5.10 -2.61 -13.20
N GLU A 11 5.94 -1.84 -13.91
CA GLU A 11 6.36 -0.51 -13.46
C GLU A 11 5.18 0.47 -13.42
N HIS A 12 4.22 0.37 -14.34
CA HIS A 12 3.01 1.19 -14.33
C HIS A 12 2.13 0.87 -13.12
N ILE A 13 1.89 -0.41 -12.83
CA ILE A 13 1.13 -0.85 -11.65
C ILE A 13 1.83 -0.42 -10.37
N ALA A 14 3.17 -0.52 -10.29
CA ALA A 14 3.95 -0.03 -9.16
C ALA A 14 3.73 1.47 -8.91
N ARG A 15 3.78 2.29 -9.97
CA ARG A 15 3.51 3.74 -9.87
C ARG A 15 2.08 4.04 -9.43
N LEU A 16 1.09 3.27 -9.87
CA LEU A 16 -0.30 3.45 -9.46
C LEU A 16 -0.47 3.13 -7.96
N VAL A 17 0.08 2.02 -7.49
CA VAL A 17 -0.04 1.62 -6.08
C VAL A 17 0.75 2.55 -5.16
N GLN A 18 1.91 3.07 -5.60
CA GLN A 18 2.65 4.10 -4.86
C GLN A 18 1.84 5.39 -4.65
N ARG A 19 0.82 5.68 -5.47
CA ARG A 19 -0.08 6.83 -5.27
C ARG A 19 -1.20 6.57 -4.28
N VAL A 20 -1.51 5.30 -3.98
CA VAL A 20 -2.59 4.94 -3.07
C VAL A 20 -2.22 5.32 -1.64
N VAL A 21 -1.01 4.99 -1.18
CA VAL A 21 -0.60 5.27 0.21
C VAL A 21 -0.66 6.77 0.57
N PRO A 22 -0.12 7.71 -0.24
CA PRO A 22 -0.26 9.13 0.02
C PRO A 22 -1.72 9.61 0.01
N ALA A 23 -2.53 9.14 -0.94
CA ALA A 23 -3.95 9.54 -1.02
C ALA A 23 -4.76 9.04 0.18
N THR A 24 -4.50 7.82 0.64
CA THR A 24 -5.16 7.27 1.83
C THR A 24 -4.65 7.93 3.12
N SER A 25 -3.39 8.34 3.17
CA SER A 25 -2.85 9.12 4.30
C SER A 25 -3.51 10.49 4.38
N GLN A 26 -3.60 11.21 3.25
CA GLN A 26 -4.27 12.52 3.20
C GLN A 26 -5.72 12.40 3.64
N SER A 27 -6.45 11.39 3.16
CA SER A 27 -7.84 11.16 3.60
C SER A 27 -7.97 10.82 5.09
N LEU A 28 -6.93 10.31 5.74
CA LEU A 28 -6.92 10.08 7.19
C LEU A 28 -6.62 11.38 7.94
N ASP A 29 -5.70 12.19 7.42
CA ASP A 29 -5.41 13.53 7.97
C ASP A 29 -6.67 14.40 7.92
N ASP A 30 -7.36 14.43 6.77
CA ASP A 30 -8.65 15.12 6.60
C ASP A 30 -9.74 14.60 7.57
N ALA A 31 -9.67 13.32 7.96
CA ALA A 31 -10.63 12.75 8.91
C ALA A 31 -10.37 13.17 10.37
N TYR A 32 -9.15 13.60 10.68
CA TYR A 32 -8.82 14.19 11.97
C TYR A 32 -9.13 15.69 12.03
N GLU A 33 -9.35 16.35 10.89
CA GLU A 33 -9.91 17.70 10.81
C GLU A 33 -11.44 17.62 10.94
N TRP A 34 -11.92 17.28 12.14
CA TRP A 34 -13.35 17.22 12.46
C TRP A 34 -13.89 18.58 12.93
N ASP A 35 -15.19 18.81 12.73
CA ASP A 35 -15.90 19.99 13.25
C ASP A 35 -16.01 19.89 14.78
N GLU A 36 -15.49 20.88 15.50
CA GLU A 36 -15.47 20.92 16.97
C GLU A 36 -16.86 20.71 17.61
N ASP A 37 -17.94 21.08 16.92
CA ASP A 37 -19.32 20.95 17.40
C ASP A 37 -19.92 19.54 17.18
N GLU A 38 -19.42 18.80 16.18
CA GLU A 38 -19.93 17.47 15.78
C GLU A 38 -19.10 16.33 16.39
N GLY A 39 -17.83 16.60 16.70
CA GLY A 39 -16.90 15.59 17.22
C GLY A 39 -16.32 14.70 16.10
N PRO A 40 -15.28 13.90 16.40
CA PRO A 40 -14.68 13.01 15.41
C PRO A 40 -15.62 11.86 15.05
N ASP A 41 -15.82 11.61 13.76
CA ASP A 41 -16.45 10.37 13.27
C ASP A 41 -15.45 9.21 13.45
N VAL A 42 -15.53 8.57 14.62
CA VAL A 42 -14.58 7.51 15.03
C VAL A 42 -14.63 6.32 14.08
N GLU A 43 -15.81 5.90 13.63
CA GLU A 43 -15.94 4.76 12.70
C GLU A 43 -15.33 5.09 11.34
N TRP A 44 -15.50 6.32 10.87
CA TRP A 44 -14.88 6.82 9.66
C TRP A 44 -13.36 6.85 9.78
N ILE A 45 -12.81 7.41 10.86
CA ILE A 45 -11.37 7.46 11.14
C ILE A 45 -10.77 6.05 11.21
N GLU A 46 -11.39 5.11 11.94
CA GLU A 46 -10.93 3.73 12.04
C GLU A 46 -10.90 3.02 10.68
N ALA A 47 -11.92 3.26 9.84
CA ALA A 47 -11.96 2.73 8.48
C ALA A 47 -10.80 3.25 7.61
N ARG A 48 -10.42 4.54 7.74
CA ARG A 48 -9.25 5.10 7.04
C ARG A 48 -7.93 4.57 7.56
N GLN A 49 -7.77 4.41 8.88
CA GLN A 49 -6.56 3.82 9.45
C GLN A 49 -6.35 2.40 8.93
N ARG A 50 -7.41 1.59 8.88
CA ARG A 50 -7.37 0.24 8.30
C ARG A 50 -7.05 0.27 6.81
N GLY A 51 -7.70 1.15 6.06
CA GLY A 51 -7.42 1.34 4.64
C GLY A 51 -5.97 1.75 4.36
N LEU A 52 -5.37 2.58 5.22
CA LEU A 52 -3.97 3.00 5.10
C LEU A 52 -3.02 1.83 5.40
N ALA A 53 -3.32 1.00 6.40
CA ALA A 53 -2.55 -0.21 6.69
C ALA A 53 -2.59 -1.19 5.51
N ASP A 54 -3.78 -1.40 4.93
CA ASP A 54 -3.97 -2.27 3.78
C ASP A 54 -3.25 -1.74 2.52
N ALA A 55 -3.32 -0.43 2.28
CA ALA A 55 -2.61 0.22 1.18
C ALA A 55 -1.09 0.05 1.29
N ARG A 56 -0.53 0.18 2.49
CA ARG A 56 0.90 -0.04 2.75
C ARG A 56 1.28 -1.50 2.50
N ALA A 57 0.50 -2.44 3.04
CA ALA A 57 0.74 -3.87 2.83
C ALA A 57 0.67 -4.27 1.34
N LEU A 58 -0.27 -3.70 0.58
CA LEU A 58 -0.36 -3.91 -0.87
C LEU A 58 0.86 -3.34 -1.60
N SER A 59 1.28 -2.13 -1.24
CA SER A 59 2.48 -1.49 -1.81
C SER A 59 3.72 -2.35 -1.59
N ASP A 60 3.95 -2.83 -0.37
CA ASP A 60 5.11 -3.67 -0.04
C ASP A 60 5.10 -4.98 -0.82
N ARG A 61 3.94 -5.66 -0.89
CA ARG A 61 3.78 -6.91 -1.65
C ARG A 61 4.04 -6.70 -3.13
N LEU A 62 3.55 -5.59 -3.70
CA LEU A 62 3.76 -5.30 -5.11
C LEU A 62 5.22 -4.97 -5.41
N THR A 63 5.87 -4.15 -4.58
CA THR A 63 7.30 -3.85 -4.71
C THR A 63 8.14 -5.14 -4.65
N ALA A 64 7.80 -6.05 -3.74
CA ALA A 64 8.43 -7.36 -3.66
C ALA A 64 8.23 -8.19 -4.95
N ALA A 65 6.99 -8.25 -5.45
CA ALA A 65 6.65 -8.99 -6.68
C ALA A 65 7.36 -8.43 -7.92
N VAL A 66 7.43 -7.10 -8.04
CA VAL A 66 8.15 -6.43 -9.14
C VAL A 66 9.64 -6.75 -9.08
N ALA A 67 10.28 -6.65 -7.91
CA ALA A 67 11.71 -6.96 -7.76
C ALA A 67 12.02 -8.41 -8.18
N VAL A 68 11.18 -9.37 -7.77
CA VAL A 68 11.30 -10.77 -8.19
C VAL A 68 11.11 -10.93 -9.70
N ALA A 69 10.11 -10.25 -10.28
CA ALA A 69 9.79 -10.34 -11.71
C ALA A 69 10.84 -9.68 -12.62
N THR A 70 11.51 -8.62 -12.15
CA THR A 70 12.55 -7.90 -12.91
C THR A 70 13.97 -8.43 -12.68
N GLY A 71 14.14 -9.41 -11.77
CA GLY A 71 15.45 -9.97 -11.43
C GLY A 71 16.32 -9.08 -10.55
N GLU A 72 15.73 -8.03 -9.96
CA GLU A 72 16.38 -7.24 -8.91
C GLU A 72 16.32 -8.00 -7.58
N ALA A 73 17.42 -7.97 -6.82
CA ALA A 73 17.42 -8.57 -5.48
C ALA A 73 16.34 -7.89 -4.64
N ALA A 74 15.28 -8.64 -4.29
CA ALA A 74 14.19 -8.11 -3.47
C ALA A 74 14.76 -7.41 -2.22
N PRO A 75 14.32 -6.17 -1.91
CA PRO A 75 14.81 -5.45 -0.74
C PRO A 75 14.61 -6.32 0.51
N ARG A 76 15.60 -6.40 1.41
CA ARG A 76 15.63 -7.38 2.52
C ARG A 76 14.34 -7.39 3.37
N GLN A 77 13.61 -6.28 3.44
CA GLN A 77 12.32 -6.18 4.13
C GLN A 77 11.21 -7.03 3.47
N ALA A 78 11.22 -7.20 2.15
CA ALA A 78 10.29 -8.07 1.42
C ALA A 78 10.56 -9.57 1.67
N ARG A 79 11.82 -9.93 1.97
CA ARG A 79 12.20 -11.33 2.21
C ARG A 79 11.61 -11.85 3.51
N ALA A 80 11.67 -11.05 4.59
CA ALA A 80 11.13 -11.41 5.90
C ALA A 80 9.59 -11.59 5.88
N ALA A 81 8.88 -10.73 5.15
CA ALA A 81 7.42 -10.85 5.00
C ALA A 81 6.98 -12.07 4.15
N ALA A 82 7.86 -12.57 3.27
CA ALA A 82 7.58 -13.71 2.40
C ALA A 82 8.02 -15.07 2.99
N THR A 83 9.04 -15.11 3.86
CA THR A 83 9.57 -16.37 4.42
C THR A 83 9.02 -16.74 5.80
N GLY A 84 8.32 -15.84 6.49
CA GLY A 84 7.75 -16.16 7.80
C GLY A 84 8.80 -16.56 8.84
N GLU A 85 10.02 -16.07 8.73
CA GLU A 85 11.03 -16.22 9.78
C GLU A 85 10.88 -15.06 10.77
N ALA A 86 10.40 -15.40 11.96
CA ALA A 86 10.38 -14.60 13.17
C ALA A 86 11.51 -15.05 14.10
#